data_AF-A0A7Y0DTK8-F1
#
_entry.id   AF-A0A7Y0DTK8-F1
#
_cell.length_a   1.000
_cell.length_b   1.000
_cell.length_c   1.000
_cell.angle_alpha   90.00
_cell.angle_beta   90.00
_cell.angle_gamma   90.00
#
_symmetry.space_group_name_H-M   'P 1'
#
loop_
_entity.id
_entity.type
_entity.pdbx_description
1 polymer ?
#
loop_
_entity_poly.entity_id
_entity_poly.type
_entity_poly.pdbx_seq_one_letter_code
_entity_poly.pdbx_strand_id
1 'polypeptide(L)'
;MMAIYRPRGYTLVELMVALAAGSFLLAGVSLSYSAIKGTILVSKELENAQEVIRYSSKVFIRSIKQTLTLPVVSADGSTITIEQPAGVITCNGSVSTVDINEVYSLEGNNLMCTLGAAPAERLLMGVSQLSFSTDNNIVTINVGPENLPAQFGDTIAIDIAVSNVILSNAFGGA
;
A
#
# COMPACT_ATOMS: atom_id res chain seq x y z
N MET A 1 19.63 -12.24 -73.20
CA MET A 1 19.16 -10.85 -73.12
C MET A 1 19.01 -10.50 -71.65
N MET A 2 19.94 -9.74 -71.07
CA MET A 2 19.91 -9.37 -69.65
C MET A 2 19.82 -7.85 -69.58
N ALA A 3 18.64 -7.36 -69.20
CA ALA A 3 18.43 -5.93 -69.02
C ALA A 3 19.15 -5.49 -67.74
N ILE A 4 20.20 -4.69 -67.91
CA ILE A 4 20.91 -4.07 -66.80
C ILE A 4 20.02 -2.94 -66.25
N TYR A 5 19.46 -3.14 -65.05
CA TYR A 5 18.69 -2.14 -64.33
C TYR A 5 19.63 -1.02 -63.85
N ARG A 6 19.49 0.19 -64.41
CA ARG A 6 20.21 1.39 -63.94
C ARG A 6 19.41 2.00 -62.78
N PRO A 7 19.90 1.98 -61.53
CA PRO A 7 19.19 2.64 -60.44
C PRO A 7 19.18 4.16 -60.68
N ARG A 8 18.00 4.77 -60.60
CA ARG A 8 17.87 6.24 -60.55
C ARG A 8 18.39 6.72 -59.20
N GLY A 9 19.37 7.62 -59.21
CA GLY A 9 19.91 8.23 -57.99
C GLY A 9 18.93 9.20 -57.33
N TYR A 10 19.10 9.45 -56.04
CA TYR A 10 18.32 10.44 -55.28
C TYR A 10 18.98 11.81 -55.33
N THR A 11 18.17 12.86 -55.30
CA THR A 11 18.66 14.23 -55.18
C THR A 11 19.02 14.57 -53.73
N LEU A 12 19.93 15.52 -53.53
CA LEU A 12 20.29 16.01 -52.18
C LEU A 12 19.08 16.55 -51.42
N VAL A 13 18.14 17.18 -52.12
CA VAL A 13 16.92 17.75 -51.52
C VAL A 13 16.00 16.65 -51.00
N GLU A 14 15.80 15.57 -51.77
CA GLU A 14 14.99 14.42 -51.32
C GLU A 14 15.59 13.77 -50.07
N LEU A 15 16.92 13.67 -49.99
CA LEU A 15 17.60 13.10 -48.83
C LEU A 15 17.47 14.01 -47.60
N MET A 16 17.57 15.34 -47.78
CA MET A 16 17.35 16.30 -46.69
C MET A 16 15.91 16.29 -46.18
N VAL A 17 14.92 16.20 -47.06
CA VAL A 17 13.50 16.11 -46.67
C VAL A 17 13.23 14.80 -45.93
N ALA A 18 13.76 13.68 -46.41
CA ALA A 18 13.63 12.39 -45.73
C ALA A 18 14.28 12.40 -44.34
N LEU A 19 15.45 13.03 -44.21
CA LEU A 19 16.15 13.16 -42.92
C LEU A 19 15.37 14.06 -41.95
N ALA A 20 14.84 15.19 -42.44
CA ALA A 20 14.03 16.10 -41.63
C ALA A 20 12.71 15.46 -41.17
N ALA A 21 12.03 14.73 -42.05
CA ALA A 21 10.83 13.98 -41.68
C ALA A 21 11.15 12.86 -40.69
N GLY A 22 12.24 12.12 -40.90
CA GLY A 22 12.69 11.06 -40.00
C GLY A 22 13.06 11.57 -38.61
N SER A 23 13.77 12.69 -38.52
CA SER A 23 14.15 13.29 -37.23
C SER A 23 12.93 13.81 -36.45
N PHE A 24 11.97 14.42 -37.15
CA PHE A 24 10.72 14.86 -36.53
C PHE A 24 9.90 13.70 -35.97
N LEU A 25 9.78 12.60 -36.72
CA LEU A 25 9.08 11.39 -36.25
C LEU A 25 9.79 10.77 -35.03
N LEU A 26 11.11 10.66 -35.05
CA LEU A 26 11.87 10.12 -33.91
C LEU A 26 11.76 11.01 -32.67
N ALA A 27 11.77 12.33 -32.84
CA ALA A 27 11.54 13.27 -31.74
C ALA A 27 10.14 13.14 -31.13
N GLY A 28 9.11 12.96 -31.98
CA GLY A 28 7.74 12.72 -31.51
C GLY A 28 7.62 11.41 -30.72
N VAL A 29 8.24 10.33 -31.21
CA VAL A 29 8.24 9.02 -30.54
C VAL A 29 8.98 9.07 -29.21
N SER A 30 10.12 9.76 -29.14
CA SER A 30 10.91 9.85 -27.90
C SER A 30 10.18 10.60 -26.79
N LEU A 31 9.53 11.73 -27.11
CA LEU A 31 8.71 12.48 -26.16
C LEU A 31 7.51 11.67 -25.68
N SER A 32 6.83 10.97 -26.60
CA SER A 32 5.70 10.11 -26.26
C SER A 32 6.13 8.95 -25.36
N TYR A 33 7.27 8.33 -25.65
CA TYR A 33 7.83 7.26 -24.82
C TYR A 33 8.18 7.74 -23.40
N SER A 34 8.81 8.92 -23.28
CA SER A 34 9.11 9.51 -21.98
C SER A 34 7.86 9.80 -21.16
N ALA A 35 6.82 10.35 -21.78
CA ALA A 35 5.53 10.58 -21.12
C ALA A 35 4.89 9.27 -20.65
N ILE A 36 4.84 8.25 -21.52
CA ILE A 36 4.30 6.92 -21.19
C ILE A 36 5.08 6.29 -20.03
N LYS A 37 6.41 6.35 -20.07
CA LYS A 37 7.25 5.81 -18.99
C LYS A 37 6.96 6.52 -17.67
N GLY A 38 6.80 7.85 -17.69
CA GLY A 38 6.39 8.62 -16.51
C GLY A 38 5.06 8.13 -15.95
N THR A 39 4.03 7.99 -16.79
CA THR A 39 2.72 7.47 -16.36
C THR A 39 2.81 6.06 -15.80
N ILE A 40 3.60 5.17 -16.41
CA ILE A 40 3.78 3.79 -15.90
C ILE A 40 4.39 3.78 -14.51
N LEU A 41 5.36 4.65 -14.23
CA LEU A 41 5.99 4.73 -12.91
C LEU A 41 4.99 5.17 -11.85
N VAL A 42 4.26 6.26 -12.12
CA VAL A 42 3.21 6.76 -11.20
C VAL A 42 2.13 5.71 -10.97
N SER A 43 1.69 5.01 -12.01
CA SER A 43 0.71 3.93 -11.87
C SER A 43 1.20 2.80 -10.97
N LYS A 44 2.49 2.43 -11.05
CA LYS A 44 3.07 1.40 -10.19
C LYS A 44 3.18 1.84 -8.73
N GLU A 45 3.56 3.10 -8.49
CA GLU A 45 3.61 3.67 -7.14
C GLU A 45 2.22 3.67 -6.51
N LEU A 46 1.19 4.07 -7.27
CA LEU A 46 -0.21 4.03 -6.84
C LEU A 46 -0.73 2.62 -6.60
N GLU A 47 -0.35 1.64 -7.43
CA GLU A 47 -0.72 0.23 -7.26
C GLU A 47 -0.13 -0.32 -5.95
N ASN A 48 1.16 -0.06 -5.71
CA ASN A 48 1.82 -0.49 -4.48
C ASN A 48 1.20 0.19 -3.25
N ALA A 49 0.98 1.51 -3.30
CA ALA A 49 0.33 2.24 -2.22
C ALA A 49 -1.07 1.70 -1.91
N GLN A 50 -1.86 1.40 -2.94
CA GLN A 50 -3.18 0.80 -2.77
C GLN A 50 -3.12 -0.60 -2.16
N GLU A 51 -2.15 -1.44 -2.55
CA GLU A 51 -1.99 -2.76 -1.94
C GLU A 51 -1.62 -2.65 -0.46
N VAL A 52 -0.74 -1.70 -0.11
CA VAL A 52 -0.37 -1.43 1.29
C VAL A 52 -1.60 -1.04 2.12
N ILE A 53 -2.39 -0.08 1.63
CA ILE A 53 -3.62 0.34 2.32
C ILE A 53 -4.63 -0.81 2.41
N ARG A 54 -4.83 -1.56 1.32
CA ARG A 54 -5.77 -2.68 1.26
C ARG A 54 -5.38 -3.79 2.24
N TYR A 55 -4.10 -4.13 2.30
CA TYR A 55 -3.60 -5.17 3.20
C TYR A 55 -3.73 -4.72 4.66
N SER A 56 -3.24 -3.52 5.00
CA SER A 56 -3.36 -2.95 6.35
C SER A 56 -4.81 -2.88 6.81
N SER A 57 -5.71 -2.39 5.95
CA SER A 57 -7.14 -2.35 6.24
C SER A 57 -7.71 -3.74 6.54
N LYS A 58 -7.38 -4.77 5.75
CA LYS A 58 -7.85 -6.14 6.01
C LYS A 58 -7.34 -6.70 7.33
N VAL A 59 -6.07 -6.48 7.67
CA VAL A 59 -5.48 -6.98 8.91
C VAL A 59 -6.11 -6.28 10.12
N PHE A 60 -6.16 -4.96 10.11
CA PHE A 60 -6.71 -4.20 11.24
C PHE A 60 -8.22 -4.39 11.38
N ILE A 61 -8.99 -4.43 10.28
CA ILE A 61 -10.44 -4.71 10.35
C ILE A 61 -10.69 -6.07 10.97
N ARG A 62 -9.90 -7.08 10.62
CA ARG A 62 -10.02 -8.42 11.21
C ARG A 62 -9.76 -8.36 12.72
N SER A 63 -8.59 -7.87 13.11
CA SER A 63 -8.16 -7.84 14.51
C SER A 63 -9.10 -6.99 15.39
N ILE A 64 -9.41 -5.76 14.97
CA ILE A 64 -10.22 -4.81 15.76
C ILE A 64 -11.70 -5.20 15.84
N LYS A 65 -12.25 -5.89 14.83
CA LYS A 65 -13.65 -6.35 14.92
C LYS A 65 -13.81 -7.60 15.78
N GLN A 66 -12.75 -8.38 15.97
CA GLN A 66 -12.78 -9.64 16.71
C GLN A 66 -12.55 -9.46 18.21
N THR A 67 -11.79 -8.44 18.62
CA THR A 67 -11.49 -8.19 20.03
C THR A 67 -12.74 -7.89 20.86
N LEU A 68 -12.74 -8.38 22.10
CA LEU A 68 -13.81 -8.17 23.08
C LEU A 68 -13.53 -6.97 24.00
N THR A 69 -12.32 -6.41 23.95
CA THR A 69 -11.87 -5.29 24.77
C THR A 69 -11.43 -4.12 23.88
N LEU A 70 -11.35 -2.93 24.44
CA LEU A 70 -10.87 -1.76 23.70
C LEU A 70 -9.37 -1.87 23.47
N PRO A 71 -8.89 -1.72 22.22
CA PRO A 71 -7.46 -1.67 21.93
C PRO A 71 -6.74 -0.56 22.69
N VAL A 72 -5.53 -0.88 23.18
CA VAL A 72 -4.69 0.05 23.93
C VAL A 72 -3.61 0.61 23.01
N VAL A 73 -3.63 1.92 22.79
CA VAL A 73 -2.62 2.64 22.01
C VAL A 73 -1.54 3.18 22.94
N SER A 74 -0.26 3.08 22.54
CA SER A 74 0.85 3.65 23.32
C SER A 74 0.77 5.18 23.38
N ALA A 75 1.38 5.78 24.40
CA ALA A 75 1.28 7.22 24.64
C ALA A 75 1.84 8.09 23.49
N ASP A 76 2.79 7.55 22.73
CA ASP A 76 3.39 8.14 21.55
C ASP A 76 2.64 7.80 20.23
N GLY A 77 1.59 6.97 20.29
CA GLY A 77 0.78 6.56 19.14
C GLY A 77 1.50 5.64 18.15
N SER A 78 2.70 5.15 18.48
CA SER A 78 3.52 4.32 17.58
C SER A 78 3.13 2.85 17.55
N THR A 79 2.43 2.38 18.59
CA THR A 79 2.03 0.99 18.73
C THR A 79 0.58 0.87 19.21
N ILE A 80 -0.05 -0.23 18.82
CA ILE A 80 -1.37 -0.62 19.31
C ILE A 80 -1.35 -2.07 19.77
N THR A 81 -1.91 -2.30 20.95
CA THR A 81 -2.11 -3.63 21.53
C THR A 81 -3.58 -4.00 21.41
N ILE A 82 -3.85 -5.15 20.82
CA ILE A 82 -5.19 -5.71 20.62
C ILE A 82 -5.25 -7.08 21.28
N GLU A 83 -6.15 -7.25 22.26
CA GLU A 83 -6.35 -8.53 22.91
C GLU A 83 -7.31 -9.38 22.08
N GLN A 84 -6.90 -10.59 21.72
CA GLN A 84 -7.69 -11.53 20.95
C GLN A 84 -8.12 -12.70 21.84
N PRO A 85 -9.41 -13.08 21.83
CA PRO A 85 -9.88 -14.26 22.53
C PRO A 85 -9.40 -15.55 21.83
N ALA A 86 -9.37 -16.65 22.57
CA ALA A 86 -9.12 -17.98 22.00
C ALA A 86 -10.11 -18.31 20.86
N GLY A 87 -9.62 -19.00 19.82
CA GLY A 87 -10.40 -19.47 18.68
C GLY A 87 -10.51 -18.49 17.51
N VAL A 88 -9.86 -17.32 17.57
CA VAL A 88 -9.85 -16.34 16.47
C VAL A 88 -8.56 -16.39 15.65
N ILE A 89 -8.64 -15.84 14.44
CA ILE A 89 -7.51 -15.76 13.51
C ILE A 89 -6.65 -14.55 13.90
N THR A 90 -5.42 -14.83 14.31
CA THR A 90 -4.46 -13.82 14.73
C THR A 90 -3.83 -13.05 13.55
N CYS A 91 -2.99 -12.07 13.84
CA CYS A 91 -2.36 -11.18 12.88
C CYS A 91 -1.54 -11.92 11.80
N ASN A 92 -0.89 -13.05 12.15
CA ASN A 92 -0.12 -13.88 11.22
C ASN A 92 -0.97 -14.93 10.48
N GLY A 93 -2.29 -14.94 10.69
CA GLY A 93 -3.22 -15.86 10.02
C GLY A 93 -3.39 -17.21 10.71
N SER A 94 -2.69 -17.48 11.82
CA SER A 94 -2.91 -18.68 12.62
C SER A 94 -4.10 -18.53 13.58
N VAL A 95 -4.76 -19.63 13.93
CA VAL A 95 -5.85 -19.61 14.92
C VAL A 95 -5.26 -19.77 16.31
N SER A 96 -5.50 -18.80 17.21
CA SER A 96 -5.03 -18.90 18.58
C SER A 96 -5.85 -19.92 19.37
N THR A 97 -5.21 -20.73 20.20
CA THR A 97 -5.90 -21.66 21.13
C THR A 97 -6.09 -21.08 22.52
N VAL A 98 -5.50 -19.91 22.79
CA VAL A 98 -5.55 -19.18 24.05
C VAL A 98 -5.78 -17.69 23.78
N ASP A 99 -6.18 -16.94 24.80
CA ASP A 99 -6.24 -15.49 24.68
C ASP A 99 -4.81 -14.94 24.47
N ILE A 100 -4.65 -14.04 23.50
CA ILE A 100 -3.33 -13.56 23.08
C ILE A 100 -3.36 -12.07 22.74
N ASN A 101 -2.26 -11.38 23.05
CA ASN A 101 -2.08 -9.98 22.72
C ASN A 101 -1.35 -9.84 21.39
N GLU A 102 -1.94 -9.08 20.48
CA GLU A 102 -1.35 -8.68 19.22
C GLU A 102 -0.81 -7.26 19.36
N VAL A 103 0.50 -7.09 19.22
CA VAL A 103 1.13 -5.77 19.24
C VAL A 103 1.58 -5.42 17.84
N TYR A 104 0.97 -4.37 17.28
CA TYR A 104 1.33 -3.84 15.98
C TYR A 104 2.26 -2.64 16.12
N SER A 105 3.29 -2.60 15.28
CA SER A 105 4.29 -1.54 15.28
C SER A 105 4.90 -1.36 13.89
N LEU A 106 5.56 -0.21 13.68
CA LEU A 106 6.36 0.05 12.50
C LEU A 106 7.85 -0.12 12.86
N GLU A 107 8.54 -0.99 12.14
CA GLU A 107 9.99 -1.16 12.26
C GLU A 107 10.65 -0.94 10.90
N GLY A 108 11.37 0.18 10.76
CA GLY A 108 11.83 0.64 9.45
C GLY A 108 10.64 0.89 8.54
N ASN A 109 10.56 0.15 7.43
CA ASN A 109 9.49 0.27 6.43
C ASN A 109 8.50 -0.91 6.46
N ASN A 110 8.46 -1.61 7.60
CA ASN A 110 7.74 -2.87 7.76
C ASN A 110 6.67 -2.75 8.83
N LEU A 111 5.44 -3.16 8.49
CA LEU A 111 4.41 -3.41 9.48
C LEU A 111 4.73 -4.74 10.19
N MET A 112 5.00 -4.63 11.48
CA MET A 112 5.33 -5.76 12.34
C MET A 112 4.14 -6.12 13.22
N CYS A 113 4.00 -7.41 13.52
CA CYS A 113 3.10 -7.89 14.55
C CYS A 113 3.81 -8.85 15.51
N THR A 114 3.61 -8.62 16.79
CA THR A 114 4.10 -9.50 17.86
C THR A 114 2.93 -10.21 18.50
N LEU A 115 3.04 -11.53 18.67
CA LEU A 115 2.02 -12.38 19.27
C LEU A 115 2.46 -12.83 20.67
N GLY A 116 1.94 -12.19 21.72
CA GLY A 116 2.34 -12.46 23.09
C GLY A 116 3.86 -12.29 23.29
N ALA A 117 4.55 -13.37 23.65
CA ALA A 117 6.01 -13.39 23.85
C ALA A 117 6.80 -13.90 22.62
N ALA A 118 6.13 -14.17 21.49
CA ALA A 118 6.79 -14.59 20.26
C ALA A 118 7.62 -13.44 19.65
N PRO A 119 8.65 -13.72 18.84
CA PRO A 119 9.34 -12.69 18.09
C PRO A 119 8.39 -11.97 17.12
N ALA A 120 8.64 -10.68 16.89
CA ALA A 120 7.86 -9.88 15.95
C ALA A 120 7.98 -10.44 14.52
N GLU A 121 6.85 -10.62 13.87
CA GLU A 121 6.74 -11.10 12.49
C GLU A 121 6.39 -9.95 11.54
N ARG A 122 7.03 -9.93 10.38
CA ARG A 122 6.78 -8.93 9.34
C ARG A 122 5.54 -9.30 8.54
N LEU A 123 4.51 -8.47 8.60
CA LEU A 123 3.26 -8.67 7.85
C LEU A 123 3.31 -8.06 6.45
N LEU A 124 3.84 -6.84 6.33
CA LEU A 124 3.82 -6.06 5.10
C LEU A 124 5.05 -5.15 5.01
N MET A 125 5.54 -4.91 3.79
CA MET A 125 6.59 -3.92 3.50
C MET A 125 5.99 -2.72 2.77
N GLY A 126 6.71 -1.60 2.78
CA GLY A 126 6.31 -0.41 2.04
C GLY A 126 5.40 0.52 2.83
N VAL A 127 5.48 0.47 4.17
CA VAL A 127 4.84 1.44 5.07
C VAL A 127 5.91 2.42 5.52
N SER A 128 5.80 3.68 5.16
CA SER A 128 6.72 4.75 5.56
C SER A 128 6.33 5.39 6.88
N GLN A 129 5.03 5.45 7.17
CA GLN A 129 4.49 6.05 8.38
C GLN A 129 3.31 5.23 8.90
N LEU A 130 3.23 5.08 10.21
CA LEU A 130 2.16 4.39 10.90
C LEU A 130 1.91 5.07 12.23
N SER A 131 0.66 5.40 12.51
CA SER A 131 0.28 5.88 13.84
C SER A 131 -1.13 5.41 14.18
N PHE A 132 -1.39 5.28 15.46
CA PHE A 132 -2.65 4.83 16.00
C PHE A 132 -3.23 5.89 16.93
N SER A 133 -4.55 5.97 16.94
CA SER A 133 -5.31 6.71 17.95
C SER A 133 -6.64 6.01 18.20
N THR A 134 -7.13 6.10 19.43
CA THR A 134 -8.44 5.56 19.80
C THR A 134 -9.30 6.69 20.32
N ASP A 135 -10.50 6.83 19.78
CA ASP A 135 -11.54 7.73 20.28
C ASP A 135 -12.80 6.90 20.59
N ASN A 136 -13.08 6.72 21.88
CA ASN A 136 -14.13 5.86 22.40
C ASN A 136 -14.08 4.43 21.79
N ASN A 137 -14.98 4.14 20.85
CA ASN A 137 -15.11 2.83 20.19
C ASN A 137 -14.60 2.83 18.75
N ILE A 138 -13.89 3.88 18.33
CA ILE A 138 -13.29 4.00 16.99
C ILE A 138 -11.77 3.99 17.15
N VAL A 139 -11.12 3.09 16.43
CA VAL A 139 -9.67 3.08 16.27
C VAL A 139 -9.36 3.68 14.90
N THR A 140 -8.59 4.75 14.91
CA THR A 140 -8.06 5.38 13.71
C THR A 140 -6.62 4.95 13.52
N ILE A 141 -6.33 4.36 12.35
CA ILE A 141 -4.98 4.02 11.94
C ILE A 141 -4.59 4.93 10.78
N ASN A 142 -3.55 5.73 10.95
CA ASN A 142 -2.95 6.48 9.84
C ASN A 142 -1.85 5.62 9.23
N VAL A 143 -2.01 5.26 7.96
CA VAL A 143 -1.04 4.47 7.19
C VAL A 143 -0.50 5.32 6.05
N GLY A 144 0.80 5.57 6.04
CA GLY A 144 1.53 6.18 4.93
C GLY A 144 2.27 5.10 4.14
N PRO A 145 1.86 4.79 2.90
CA PRO A 145 2.66 3.94 2.03
C PRO A 145 3.92 4.65 1.53
N GLU A 146 4.93 3.88 1.14
CA GLU A 146 6.06 4.41 0.40
C GLU A 146 5.64 5.03 -0.93
N ASN A 147 6.26 6.17 -1.27
CA ASN A 147 6.02 6.89 -2.52
C ASN A 147 4.55 7.26 -2.76
N LEU A 148 3.79 7.50 -1.67
CA LEU A 148 2.45 8.06 -1.80
C LEU A 148 2.56 9.45 -2.48
N PRO A 149 1.86 9.70 -3.60
CA PRO A 149 1.92 11.00 -4.26
C PRO A 149 1.44 12.11 -3.32
N ALA A 150 2.18 13.23 -3.25
CA ALA A 150 1.93 14.33 -2.30
C ALA A 150 0.50 14.91 -2.34
N GLN A 151 -0.22 14.73 -3.45
CA GLN A 151 -1.63 15.10 -3.59
C GLN A 151 -2.58 14.37 -2.63
N PHE A 152 -2.16 13.24 -2.04
CA PHE A 152 -2.92 12.47 -1.05
C PHE A 152 -2.48 12.75 0.40
N GLY A 153 -1.56 13.70 0.61
CA GLY A 153 -0.91 13.93 1.90
C GLY A 153 0.11 12.83 2.23
N ASP A 154 0.50 12.73 3.50
CA ASP A 154 1.53 11.80 3.96
C ASP A 154 0.93 10.45 4.43
N THR A 155 -0.33 10.45 4.85
CA THR A 155 -1.01 9.28 5.41
C THR A 155 -2.47 9.19 5.00
N ILE A 156 -2.98 7.97 4.90
CA ILE A 156 -4.41 7.67 4.76
C ILE A 156 -4.94 7.18 6.10
N ALA A 157 -6.01 7.82 6.59
CA ALA A 157 -6.71 7.40 7.79
C ALA A 157 -7.66 6.23 7.50
N ILE A 158 -7.61 5.21 8.36
CA ILE A 158 -8.49 4.03 8.34
C ILE A 158 -9.21 4.00 9.68
N ASP A 159 -10.50 4.32 9.68
CA ASP A 159 -11.34 4.31 10.87
C ASP A 159 -12.08 2.98 11.01
N ILE A 160 -11.92 2.33 12.15
CA ILE A 160 -12.50 1.01 12.41
C ILE A 160 -13.21 1.04 13.75
N ALA A 161 -14.51 0.76 13.72
CA ALA A 161 -15.31 0.60 14.92
C ALA A 161 -15.04 -0.76 15.59
N VAL A 162 -14.81 -0.76 16.90
CA VAL A 162 -14.61 -1.95 17.74
C VAL A 162 -15.94 -2.66 17.93
N SER A 163 -16.34 -3.44 16.93
CA SER A 163 -17.74 -3.88 16.74
C SER A 163 -18.23 -4.76 17.88
N ASN A 164 -17.41 -5.71 18.34
CA ASN A 164 -17.80 -6.61 19.44
C ASN A 164 -17.94 -5.88 20.79
N VAL A 165 -17.10 -4.87 21.08
CA VAL A 165 -17.24 -4.00 22.26
C VAL A 165 -18.54 -3.19 22.19
N ILE A 166 -18.86 -2.64 21.01
CA ILE A 166 -20.10 -1.88 20.83
C ILE A 166 -21.31 -2.80 21.04
N LEU A 167 -21.28 -4.01 20.47
CA LEU A 167 -22.35 -4.98 20.61
C LEU A 167 -22.51 -5.48 22.05
N SER A 168 -21.40 -5.78 22.75
CA SER A 168 -21.46 -6.20 24.15
C SER A 168 -22.05 -5.10 25.03
N ASN A 169 -21.65 -3.84 24.84
CA ASN A 169 -22.21 -2.70 25.55
C ASN A 169 -23.70 -2.47 25.24
N ALA A 170 -24.13 -2.70 23.99
CA ALA A 170 -25.51 -2.49 23.56
C ALA A 170 -26.47 -3.58 24.09
N PHE A 171 -26.02 -4.83 24.20
CA PHE A 171 -26.87 -5.96 24.60
C PHE A 171 -26.69 -6.37 26.07
N GLY A 172 -25.97 -5.58 26.88
CA GLY A 172 -25.78 -5.87 28.30
C GLY A 172 -24.85 -7.07 28.53
N GLY A 173 -23.64 -6.98 27.98
CA GLY A 173 -22.56 -7.93 28.28
C GLY A 173 -22.42 -8.12 29.79
N ALA A 174 -22.45 -9.39 30.20
CA ALA A 174 -22.42 -9.85 31.59
C ALA A 174 -21.29 -9.24 32.42
#